data_AF-F3FTL8-F1
#
_entry.id   AF-F3FTL8-F1
#
_cell.length_a   1.000
_cell.length_b   1.000
_cell.length_c   1.000
_cell.angle_alpha   90.00
_cell.angle_beta   90.00
_cell.angle_gamma   90.00
#
_symmetry.space_group_name_H-M   'P 1'
#
loop_
_entity.id
_entity.type
_entity.pdbx_description
1 polymer ?
#
loop_
_entity_poly.entity_id
_entity_poly.type
_entity_poly.pdbx_seq_one_letter_code
_entity_poly.pdbx_strand_id
1 'polypeptide(L)'
;WRSRSLWDFELPQPGVGLHANLELGKTGQSLLMLTSEYRKFGKQVSITVAQDYTPVRASFRLMQQVGMGLGLAALILVLVLQRITVRRALRPLETVREQIFQLQQGQRSQLDNQVPLELEPLVAQINHLLAHTEDSLKRSRNALGNLGHALKTPLAVLLSLALSGQLDANPVLRRTLQEQLENIRLRLERELNRARLSGDALPGARFDCDAELPGLFSTLGMIHGAHLQLINDVEAGMYLPWDREDILELLG
;
A
#
# COMPACT_ATOMS: atom_id res chain seq x y z
N TRP A 1 -38.41 -39.72 67.50
CA TRP A 1 -39.20 -40.62 66.63
C TRP A 1 -38.69 -40.43 65.21
N ARG A 2 -38.13 -41.48 64.59
CA ARG A 2 -37.72 -41.46 63.17
C ARG A 2 -38.90 -41.88 62.31
N SER A 3 -39.19 -41.12 61.25
CA SER A 3 -40.18 -41.52 60.23
C SER A 3 -39.80 -42.89 59.67
N ARG A 4 -40.80 -43.72 59.30
CA ARG A 4 -40.60 -45.07 58.73
C ARG A 4 -39.78 -45.04 57.43
N SER A 5 -39.79 -43.92 56.72
CA SER A 5 -38.98 -43.68 55.51
C SER A 5 -37.49 -43.42 55.79
N LEU A 6 -37.09 -43.29 57.05
CA LEU A 6 -35.72 -42.94 57.51
C LEU A 6 -35.09 -44.04 58.37
N TRP A 7 -35.64 -45.25 58.33
CA TRP A 7 -35.11 -46.39 59.08
C TRP A 7 -33.86 -46.98 58.42
N ASP A 8 -33.77 -46.91 57.10
CA ASP A 8 -32.64 -47.44 56.32
C ASP A 8 -31.56 -46.39 55.96
N PHE A 9 -31.78 -45.12 56.33
CA PHE A 9 -30.90 -44.00 55.96
C PHE A 9 -30.50 -43.16 57.18
N GLU A 10 -29.23 -42.79 57.27
CA GLU A 10 -28.74 -41.80 58.21
C GLU A 10 -28.81 -40.40 57.58
N LEU A 11 -29.61 -39.53 58.19
CA LEU A 11 -29.63 -38.11 57.84
C LEU A 11 -28.39 -37.45 58.44
N PRO A 12 -27.62 -36.68 57.64
CA PRO A 12 -26.67 -35.73 58.19
C PRO A 12 -27.41 -34.79 59.15
N GLN A 13 -26.82 -34.52 60.33
CA GLN A 13 -27.38 -33.59 61.32
C GLN A 13 -26.62 -32.27 61.26
N PRO A 14 -26.87 -31.39 60.27
CA PRO A 14 -26.31 -30.06 60.30
C PRO A 14 -26.98 -29.27 61.45
N GLY A 15 -26.32 -28.18 61.87
CA GLY A 15 -26.88 -27.25 62.85
C GLY A 15 -28.22 -26.64 62.42
N VAL A 16 -28.76 -25.78 63.27
CA VAL A 16 -29.99 -25.03 62.96
C VAL A 16 -29.73 -24.10 61.78
N GLY A 17 -30.59 -24.15 60.76
CA GLY A 17 -30.43 -23.35 59.54
C GLY A 17 -30.71 -24.11 58.25
N LEU A 18 -30.49 -23.42 57.13
CA LEU A 18 -30.60 -23.97 55.78
C LEU A 18 -29.23 -24.50 55.33
N HIS A 19 -29.18 -25.78 54.98
CA HIS A 19 -27.98 -26.45 54.52
C HIS A 19 -28.25 -27.14 53.19
N ALA A 20 -27.44 -26.80 52.18
CA ALA A 20 -27.50 -27.41 50.85
C ALA A 20 -26.35 -28.40 50.66
N ASN A 21 -26.45 -29.25 49.62
CA ASN A 21 -25.39 -30.17 49.19
C ASN A 21 -25.08 -31.29 50.18
N LEU A 22 -26.06 -31.67 50.99
CA LEU A 22 -25.90 -32.79 51.91
C LEU A 22 -26.25 -34.09 51.20
N GLU A 23 -25.35 -35.05 51.20
CA GLU A 23 -25.58 -36.34 50.56
C GLU A 23 -26.30 -37.30 51.50
N LEU A 24 -27.39 -37.90 51.04
CA LEU A 24 -28.09 -38.93 51.80
C LEU A 24 -27.36 -40.27 51.63
N GLY A 25 -26.57 -40.67 52.62
CA GLY A 25 -25.96 -42.01 52.70
C GLY A 25 -25.31 -42.50 51.40
N LYS A 26 -25.45 -43.80 51.10
CA LYS A 26 -24.83 -44.45 49.92
C LYS A 26 -25.56 -44.20 48.59
N THR A 27 -26.67 -43.46 48.58
CA THR A 27 -27.48 -43.21 47.38
C THR A 27 -27.04 -41.98 46.58
N GLY A 28 -26.13 -41.16 47.11
CA GLY A 28 -25.57 -40.00 46.40
C GLY A 28 -26.59 -38.90 46.06
N GLN A 29 -27.77 -38.94 46.69
CA GLN A 29 -28.83 -37.94 46.48
C GLN A 29 -28.45 -36.65 47.20
N SER A 30 -28.53 -35.54 46.49
CA SER A 30 -28.25 -34.22 47.04
C SER A 30 -29.51 -33.65 47.69
N LEU A 31 -29.45 -33.42 49.00
CA LEU A 31 -30.54 -32.87 49.80
C LEU A 31 -30.33 -31.40 50.13
N LEU A 32 -31.45 -30.67 50.13
CA LEU A 32 -31.59 -29.37 50.76
C LEU A 32 -32.31 -29.59 52.09
N MET A 33 -31.64 -29.30 53.20
CA MET A 33 -32.19 -29.48 54.56
C MET A 33 -32.41 -28.15 55.25
N LEU A 34 -33.57 -28.00 55.88
CA LEU A 34 -33.89 -26.90 56.78
C LEU A 34 -34.18 -27.49 58.17
N THR A 35 -33.34 -27.15 59.14
CA THR A 35 -33.51 -27.55 60.54
C THR A 35 -33.96 -26.36 61.36
N SER A 36 -35.05 -26.50 62.10
CA SER A 36 -35.60 -25.47 62.99
C SER A 36 -35.93 -26.05 64.36
N GLU A 37 -35.51 -25.35 65.41
CA GLU A 37 -35.79 -25.73 66.78
C GLU A 37 -37.04 -25.01 67.31
N TYR A 38 -37.91 -25.78 67.95
CA TYR A 38 -39.14 -25.29 68.56
C TYR A 38 -39.22 -25.73 70.01
N ARG A 39 -39.89 -24.93 70.85
CA ARG A 39 -40.17 -25.29 72.25
C ARG A 39 -41.67 -25.50 72.40
N LYS A 40 -42.09 -26.72 72.78
CA LYS A 40 -43.50 -27.04 73.04
C LYS A 40 -43.62 -27.80 74.36
N PHE A 41 -44.51 -27.36 75.25
CA PHE A 41 -44.74 -27.96 76.58
C PHE A 41 -43.44 -28.16 77.40
N GLY A 42 -42.54 -27.18 77.40
CA GLY A 42 -41.27 -27.23 78.14
C GLY A 42 -40.20 -28.15 77.54
N LYS A 43 -40.46 -28.84 76.42
CA LYS A 43 -39.49 -29.69 75.72
C LYS A 43 -39.00 -29.02 74.43
N GLN A 44 -37.70 -29.09 74.16
CA GLN A 44 -37.11 -28.71 72.88
C GLN A 44 -37.35 -29.81 71.86
N VAL A 45 -37.85 -29.43 70.69
CA VAL A 45 -38.12 -30.31 69.56
C VAL A 45 -37.46 -29.70 68.34
N SER A 46 -36.56 -30.45 67.71
CA SER A 46 -36.01 -30.07 66.41
C SER A 46 -36.84 -30.69 65.29
N ILE A 47 -37.21 -29.88 64.30
CA ILE A 47 -37.90 -30.30 63.09
C ILE A 47 -36.94 -30.08 61.92
N THR A 48 -36.60 -31.15 61.22
CA THR A 48 -35.78 -31.11 60.00
C THR A 48 -36.63 -31.51 58.80
N VAL A 49 -36.66 -30.65 57.79
CA VAL A 49 -37.29 -30.93 56.49
C VAL A 49 -36.18 -31.10 55.46
N ALA A 50 -36.18 -32.22 54.75
CA ALA A 50 -35.24 -32.52 53.68
C ALA A 50 -35.99 -32.62 52.34
N GLN A 51 -35.49 -31.93 51.31
CA GLN A 51 -36.00 -32.01 49.95
C GLN A 51 -34.90 -32.48 49.00
N ASP A 52 -35.23 -33.44 48.13
CA ASP A 52 -34.34 -33.82 47.03
C ASP A 52 -34.31 -32.69 45.98
N TYR A 53 -33.12 -32.14 45.74
CA TYR A 53 -32.89 -31.11 44.72
C TYR A 53 -31.94 -31.60 43.61
N THR A 54 -31.64 -32.90 43.57
CA THR A 54 -30.94 -33.57 42.46
C THR A 54 -31.53 -33.26 41.08
N PRO A 55 -32.87 -33.29 40.86
CA PRO A 55 -33.45 -32.95 39.55
C PRO A 55 -33.17 -31.50 39.15
N VAL A 56 -33.19 -30.57 40.12
CA VAL A 56 -32.90 -29.16 39.87
C VAL A 56 -31.45 -28.98 39.42
N ARG A 57 -30.48 -29.63 40.08
CA ARG A 57 -29.06 -29.61 39.65
C ARG A 57 -28.82 -30.24 38.29
N ALA A 58 -29.54 -31.30 37.94
CA ALA A 58 -29.41 -31.94 36.63
C ALA A 58 -29.86 -30.99 35.51
N SER A 59 -30.98 -30.27 35.70
CA SER A 59 -31.46 -29.24 34.77
C SER A 59 -30.47 -28.09 34.60
N PHE A 60 -29.85 -27.61 35.69
CA PHE A 60 -28.82 -26.57 35.61
C PHE A 60 -27.59 -27.02 34.81
N ARG A 61 -27.13 -28.26 34.98
CA ARG A 61 -25.99 -28.80 34.21
C ARG A 61 -26.31 -28.91 32.72
N LEU A 62 -27.50 -29.40 32.36
CA LEU A 62 -27.92 -29.46 30.96
C LEU A 62 -27.99 -28.06 30.35
N MET A 63 -28.55 -27.08 31.06
CA MET A 63 -28.64 -25.71 30.60
C MET A 63 -27.26 -25.07 30.41
N GLN A 64 -26.31 -25.33 31.32
CA GLN A 64 -24.92 -24.89 31.18
C GLN A 64 -24.24 -25.54 29.98
N GLN A 65 -24.42 -26.85 29.76
CA GLN A 65 -23.82 -27.54 28.61
C GLN A 65 -24.37 -27.03 27.27
N VAL A 66 -25.68 -26.83 27.17
CA VAL A 66 -26.31 -26.25 25.97
C VAL A 66 -25.84 -24.81 25.76
N GLY A 67 -25.77 -24.01 26.83
CA GLY A 67 -25.26 -22.64 26.79
C GLY A 67 -23.80 -22.57 26.34
N MET A 68 -22.93 -23.43 26.87
CA MET A 68 -21.54 -23.55 26.44
C MET A 68 -21.44 -24.01 24.98
N GLY A 69 -22.24 -24.99 24.56
CA GLY A 69 -22.27 -25.47 23.18
C GLY A 69 -22.67 -24.38 22.20
N LEU A 70 -23.73 -23.63 22.51
CA LEU A 70 -24.17 -22.47 21.71
C LEU A 70 -23.13 -21.35 21.70
N GLY A 71 -22.52 -21.05 22.85
CA GLY A 71 -21.46 -20.04 22.96
C GLY A 71 -20.24 -20.40 22.12
N LEU A 72 -19.82 -21.67 22.16
CA LEU A 72 -18.69 -22.17 21.38
C LEU A 72 -19.01 -22.18 19.87
N ALA A 73 -20.22 -22.58 19.50
CA ALA A 73 -20.69 -22.51 18.11
C ALA A 73 -20.73 -21.07 17.58
N ALA A 74 -21.24 -20.11 18.38
CA ALA A 74 -21.25 -18.70 18.03
C ALA A 74 -19.83 -18.14 17.88
N LEU A 75 -18.92 -18.51 18.78
CA LEU A 75 -17.50 -18.10 18.70
C LEU A 75 -16.85 -18.62 17.40
N ILE A 76 -17.03 -19.90 17.07
CA ILE A 76 -16.51 -20.49 15.83
C ILE A 76 -17.09 -19.75 14.62
N LEU A 77 -18.40 -19.48 14.62
CA LEU A 77 -19.06 -18.77 13.52
C LEU A 77 -18.45 -17.37 13.32
N VAL A 78 -18.25 -16.61 14.39
CA VAL A 78 -17.61 -15.29 14.34
C VAL A 78 -16.20 -15.38 13.79
N LEU A 79 -15.38 -16.33 14.24
CA LEU A 79 -14.01 -16.52 13.75
C LEU A 79 -13.98 -16.88 12.25
N VAL A 80 -14.90 -17.73 11.79
CA VAL A 80 -15.03 -18.09 10.37
C VAL A 80 -15.40 -16.87 9.54
N LEU A 81 -16.40 -16.09 9.97
CA LEU A 81 -16.84 -14.87 9.29
C LEU A 81 -15.74 -13.81 9.25
N GLN A 82 -15.00 -13.62 10.34
CA GLN A 82 -13.86 -12.73 10.41
C GLN A 82 -12.77 -13.16 9.41
N ARG A 83 -12.42 -14.45 9.38
CA ARG A 83 -11.42 -14.98 8.46
C ARG A 83 -11.81 -14.79 6.99
N ILE A 84 -13.09 -15.01 6.66
CA ILE A 84 -13.61 -14.79 5.31
C ILE A 84 -13.56 -13.30 4.94
N THR A 85 -13.96 -12.42 5.86
CA THR A 85 -13.94 -10.97 5.66
C THR A 85 -12.54 -10.45 5.37
N VAL A 86 -11.56 -10.82 6.21
CA VAL A 86 -10.16 -10.42 6.03
C VAL A 86 -9.59 -10.93 4.71
N ARG A 87 -9.86 -12.20 4.36
CA ARG A 87 -9.40 -12.75 3.07
C ARG A 87 -10.00 -12.01 1.88
N ARG A 88 -11.29 -11.64 1.94
CA ARG A 88 -11.93 -10.87 0.87
C ARG A 88 -11.37 -9.45 0.78
N ALA A 89 -11.09 -8.81 1.91
CA ALA A 89 -10.53 -7.47 1.95
C ALA A 89 -9.09 -7.41 1.39
N LEU A 90 -8.29 -8.48 1.58
CA LEU A 90 -6.90 -8.52 1.12
C LEU A 90 -6.73 -9.05 -0.31
N ARG A 91 -7.71 -9.80 -0.85
CA ARG A 91 -7.65 -10.36 -2.21
C ARG A 91 -7.34 -9.32 -3.31
N PRO A 92 -7.90 -8.09 -3.31
CA PRO A 92 -7.55 -7.07 -4.30
C PRO A 92 -6.07 -6.71 -4.29
N LEU A 93 -5.40 -6.77 -3.14
CA LEU A 93 -3.98 -6.47 -3.00
C LEU A 93 -3.11 -7.50 -3.74
N GLU A 94 -3.48 -8.79 -3.65
CA GLU A 94 -2.84 -9.87 -4.41
C GLU A 94 -3.06 -9.69 -5.91
N THR A 95 -4.27 -9.28 -6.33
CA THR A 95 -4.56 -9.00 -7.73
C THR A 95 -3.73 -7.83 -8.27
N VAL A 96 -3.61 -6.73 -7.52
CA VAL A 96 -2.75 -5.60 -7.90
C VAL A 96 -1.29 -6.04 -7.98
N ARG A 97 -0.81 -6.84 -7.02
CA ARG A 97 0.56 -7.39 -7.05
C ARG A 97 0.83 -8.21 -8.31
N GLU A 98 -0.09 -9.10 -8.70
CA GLU A 98 0.04 -9.88 -9.93
C GLU A 98 0.04 -8.99 -11.17
N GLN A 99 -0.81 -7.97 -11.21
CA GLN A 99 -0.84 -7.00 -12.32
C GLN A 99 0.49 -6.23 -12.43
N ILE A 100 1.08 -5.80 -11.31
CA ILE A 100 2.41 -5.16 -11.31
C ILE A 100 3.46 -6.12 -11.89
N PHE A 101 3.42 -7.40 -11.51
CA PHE A 101 4.36 -8.39 -12.02
C PHE A 101 4.21 -8.62 -13.53
N GLN A 102 2.98 -8.67 -14.05
CA GLN A 102 2.71 -8.74 -15.50
C GLN A 102 3.23 -7.49 -16.24
N LEU A 103 3.10 -6.32 -15.61
CA LEU A 103 3.59 -5.04 -16.14
C LEU A 103 5.12 -5.04 -16.24
N GLN A 104 5.82 -5.53 -15.21
CA GLN A 104 7.28 -5.70 -15.24
C GLN A 104 7.74 -6.67 -16.34
N GLN A 105 6.93 -7.66 -16.69
CA GLN A 105 7.20 -8.60 -17.78
C GLN A 105 6.81 -8.07 -19.16
N GLY A 106 6.26 -6.85 -19.26
CA GLY A 106 5.78 -6.27 -20.51
C GLY A 106 4.54 -6.97 -21.09
N GLN A 107 3.86 -7.81 -20.31
CA GLN A 107 2.62 -8.49 -20.72
C GLN A 107 1.40 -7.57 -20.64
N ARG A 108 1.54 -6.42 -19.97
CA ARG A 108 0.46 -5.46 -19.74
C ARG A 108 1.02 -4.04 -19.70
N SER A 109 0.30 -3.09 -20.30
CA SER A 109 0.68 -1.67 -20.37
C SER A 109 0.00 -0.79 -19.32
N GLN A 110 -0.92 -1.33 -18.50
CA GLN A 110 -1.61 -0.57 -17.45
C GLN A 110 -2.22 -1.51 -16.39
N LEU A 111 -2.34 -1.01 -15.16
CA LEU A 111 -3.10 -1.64 -14.08
C LEU A 111 -4.61 -1.46 -14.29
N ASP A 112 -5.39 -2.41 -13.77
CA ASP A 112 -6.86 -2.37 -13.83
C ASP A 112 -7.42 -1.35 -12.84
N ASN A 113 -8.42 -0.58 -13.26
CA ASN A 113 -9.07 0.43 -12.43
C ASN A 113 -10.14 -0.18 -11.51
N GLN A 114 -10.49 -1.46 -11.66
CA GLN A 114 -11.41 -2.17 -10.77
C GLN A 114 -10.73 -2.58 -9.46
N VAL A 115 -10.46 -1.60 -8.61
CA VAL A 115 -9.90 -1.78 -7.26
C VAL A 115 -10.78 -1.09 -6.21
N PRO A 116 -10.70 -1.50 -4.93
CA PRO A 116 -11.35 -0.78 -3.83
C PRO A 116 -10.95 0.71 -3.82
N LEU A 117 -11.84 1.57 -3.29
CA LEU A 117 -11.63 3.02 -3.23
C LEU A 117 -10.29 3.41 -2.58
N GLU A 118 -9.82 2.61 -1.62
CA GLU A 118 -8.56 2.85 -0.92
C GLU A 118 -7.32 2.66 -1.82
N LEU A 119 -7.43 1.82 -2.86
CA LEU A 119 -6.33 1.51 -3.79
C LEU A 119 -6.45 2.27 -5.12
N GLU A 120 -7.62 2.82 -5.44
CA GLU A 120 -7.87 3.64 -6.62
C GLU A 120 -6.82 4.76 -6.83
N PRO A 121 -6.48 5.62 -5.84
CA PRO A 121 -5.50 6.68 -6.05
C PRO A 121 -4.10 6.15 -6.35
N LEU A 122 -3.72 5.00 -5.78
CA LEU A 122 -2.42 4.37 -6.02
C LEU A 122 -2.34 3.81 -7.45
N VAL A 123 -3.38 3.10 -7.89
CA VAL A 123 -3.45 2.58 -9.27
C VAL A 123 -3.42 3.72 -10.28
N ALA A 124 -4.17 4.80 -10.03
CA ALA A 124 -4.19 5.98 -10.88
C ALA A 124 -2.80 6.63 -11.00
N GLN A 125 -2.07 6.78 -9.89
CA GLN A 125 -0.72 7.34 -9.89
C GLN A 125 0.28 6.47 -10.68
N ILE A 126 0.22 5.14 -10.52
CA ILE A 126 1.12 4.24 -11.26
C ILE A 126 0.80 4.28 -12.76
N ASN A 127 -0.48 4.22 -13.13
CA ASN A 127 -0.88 4.32 -14.53
C ASN A 127 -0.46 5.65 -15.15
N HIS A 128 -0.58 6.76 -14.41
CA HIS A 128 -0.12 8.07 -14.86
C HIS A 128 1.40 8.10 -15.07
N LEU A 129 2.18 7.58 -14.12
CA LEU A 129 3.64 7.47 -14.27
C LEU A 129 4.02 6.65 -15.51
N LEU A 130 3.33 5.53 -15.73
CA LEU A 130 3.60 4.66 -16.86
C LEU A 130 3.31 5.36 -18.19
N ALA A 131 2.18 6.07 -18.29
CA ALA A 131 1.84 6.87 -19.46
C ALA A 131 2.91 7.94 -19.76
N HIS A 132 3.43 8.62 -18.73
CA HIS A 132 4.53 9.58 -18.88
C HIS A 132 5.81 8.90 -19.39
N THR A 133 6.18 7.76 -18.84
CA THR A 133 7.39 7.05 -19.29
C THR A 133 7.28 6.57 -20.74
N GLU A 134 6.11 6.08 -21.15
CA GLU A 134 5.87 5.65 -22.53
C GLU A 134 5.97 6.84 -23.50
N ASP A 135 5.40 7.98 -23.14
CA ASP A 135 5.46 9.19 -23.97
C ASP A 135 6.89 9.74 -24.08
N SER A 136 7.64 9.78 -22.97
CA SER A 136 9.06 10.18 -22.98
C SER A 136 9.92 9.24 -23.83
N LEU A 137 9.70 7.92 -23.75
CA LEU A 137 10.40 6.94 -24.61
C LEU A 137 10.04 7.14 -26.09
N LYS A 138 8.79 7.44 -26.40
CA LYS A 138 8.33 7.72 -27.77
C LYS A 138 8.97 9.00 -28.31
N ARG A 139 9.01 10.08 -27.52
CA ARG A 139 9.69 11.33 -27.86
C ARG A 139 11.19 11.13 -28.11
N SER A 140 11.86 10.39 -27.22
CA SER A 140 13.28 10.03 -27.36
C SER A 140 13.56 9.24 -28.65
N ARG A 141 12.74 8.23 -28.95
CA ARG A 141 12.85 7.45 -30.20
C ARG A 141 12.67 8.31 -31.45
N ASN A 142 11.68 9.22 -31.44
CA ASN A 142 11.44 10.13 -32.56
C ASN A 142 12.62 11.11 -32.75
N ALA A 143 13.17 11.65 -31.66
CA ALA A 143 14.35 12.50 -31.69
C ALA A 143 15.57 11.77 -32.28
N LEU A 144 15.82 10.53 -31.86
CA LEU A 144 16.88 9.68 -32.43
C LEU A 144 16.68 9.38 -33.92
N GLY A 145 15.44 9.16 -34.36
CA GLY A 145 15.10 8.98 -35.78
C GLY A 145 15.40 10.24 -36.60
N ASN A 146 14.97 11.40 -36.10
CA ASN A 146 15.22 12.69 -36.74
C ASN A 146 16.72 13.02 -36.79
N LEU A 147 17.45 12.73 -35.71
CA LEU A 147 18.91 12.84 -35.65
C LEU A 147 19.58 11.93 -36.68
N GLY A 148 19.19 10.67 -36.77
CA GLY A 148 19.74 9.71 -37.73
C GLY A 148 19.58 10.17 -39.18
N HIS A 149 18.42 10.78 -39.51
CA HIS A 149 18.22 11.39 -40.82
C HIS A 149 19.03 12.68 -41.01
N ALA A 150 19.04 13.56 -40.02
CA ALA A 150 19.79 14.82 -40.06
C ALA A 150 21.31 14.61 -40.18
N LEU A 151 21.83 13.46 -39.72
CA LEU A 151 23.25 13.10 -39.81
C LEU A 151 23.62 12.38 -41.12
N LYS A 152 22.73 11.55 -41.66
CA LYS A 152 22.98 10.80 -42.92
C LYS A 152 23.28 11.72 -44.10
N THR A 153 22.48 12.77 -44.27
CA THR A 153 22.60 13.69 -45.41
C THR A 153 23.95 14.43 -45.43
N PRO A 154 24.39 15.08 -44.34
CA PRO A 154 25.70 15.70 -44.32
C PRO A 154 26.85 14.68 -44.39
N LEU A 155 26.75 13.52 -43.74
CA LEU A 155 27.78 12.47 -43.85
C LEU A 155 27.95 11.98 -45.30
N ALA A 156 26.87 11.85 -46.06
CA ALA A 156 26.93 11.49 -47.48
C ALA A 156 27.65 12.57 -48.30
N VAL A 157 27.43 13.84 -48.00
CA VAL A 157 28.13 14.97 -48.64
C VAL A 157 29.62 14.96 -48.27
N LEU A 158 29.96 14.75 -47.00
CA LEU A 158 31.35 14.66 -46.54
C LEU A 158 32.08 13.46 -47.16
N LEU A 159 31.42 12.30 -47.25
CA LEU A 159 31.97 11.10 -47.88
C LEU A 159 32.20 11.32 -49.39
N SER A 160 31.24 11.96 -50.07
CA SER A 160 31.34 12.32 -51.48
C SER A 160 32.51 13.28 -51.75
N LEU A 161 32.73 14.25 -50.87
CA LEU A 161 33.85 15.20 -50.97
C LEU A 161 35.19 14.54 -50.61
N ALA A 162 35.22 13.59 -49.68
CA ALA A 162 36.42 12.84 -49.31
C ALA A 162 36.86 11.86 -50.41
N LEU A 163 35.91 11.22 -51.09
CA LEU A 163 36.15 10.27 -52.17
C LEU A 163 36.57 10.93 -53.50
N SER A 164 36.34 12.23 -53.68
CA SER A 164 36.67 12.92 -54.94
C SER A 164 38.17 13.21 -55.12
N GLY A 165 39.03 12.90 -54.14
CA GLY A 165 40.49 12.98 -54.25
C GLY A 165 41.07 14.41 -54.40
N GLN A 166 40.25 15.45 -54.28
CA GLN A 166 40.66 16.86 -54.46
C GLN A 166 41.10 17.55 -53.16
N LEU A 167 41.03 16.87 -52.01
CA LEU A 167 41.35 17.45 -50.71
C LEU A 167 42.81 17.90 -50.56
N ASP A 168 43.75 17.20 -51.20
CA ASP A 168 45.18 17.51 -51.06
C ASP A 168 45.62 18.70 -51.92
N ALA A 169 44.82 19.10 -52.91
CA ALA A 169 45.17 20.15 -53.87
C ALA A 169 44.62 21.53 -53.53
N ASN A 170 43.66 21.66 -52.60
CA ASN A 170 42.97 22.95 -52.38
C ASN A 170 42.63 23.23 -50.89
N PRO A 171 43.39 24.10 -50.19
CA PRO A 171 43.19 24.38 -48.77
C PRO A 171 41.86 25.07 -48.44
N VAL A 172 41.22 25.72 -49.42
CA VAL A 172 39.89 26.33 -49.26
C VAL A 172 38.82 25.25 -49.08
N LEU A 173 38.90 24.17 -49.88
CA LEU A 173 37.95 23.05 -49.82
C LEU A 173 38.01 22.34 -48.46
N ARG A 174 39.22 22.21 -47.90
CA ARG A 174 39.45 21.65 -46.56
C ARG A 174 38.81 22.48 -45.45
N ARG A 175 38.89 23.82 -45.53
CA ARG A 175 38.22 24.72 -44.56
C ARG A 175 36.71 24.61 -44.63
N THR A 176 36.13 24.59 -45.82
CA THR A 176 34.67 24.44 -45.99
C THR A 176 34.18 23.09 -45.44
N LEU A 177 34.98 22.04 -45.57
CA LEU A 177 34.70 20.72 -45.00
C LEU A 177 34.73 20.72 -43.46
N GLN A 178 35.68 21.46 -42.86
CA GLN A 178 35.75 21.66 -41.41
C GLN A 178 34.56 22.47 -40.88
N GLU A 179 34.16 23.55 -41.56
CA GLU A 179 32.99 24.36 -41.20
C GLU A 179 31.68 23.55 -41.26
N GLN A 180 31.52 22.70 -42.29
CA GLN A 180 30.37 21.80 -42.37
C GLN A 180 30.37 20.77 -41.23
N LEU A 181 31.54 20.24 -40.85
CA LEU A 181 31.68 19.32 -39.73
C LEU A 181 31.32 19.97 -38.38
N GLU A 182 31.74 21.22 -38.16
CA GLU A 182 31.37 22.00 -36.98
C GLU A 182 29.87 22.29 -36.92
N ASN A 183 29.26 22.65 -38.05
CA ASN A 183 27.80 22.88 -38.12
C ASN A 183 27.00 21.62 -37.78
N ILE A 184 27.46 20.45 -38.23
CA ILE A 184 26.84 19.16 -37.89
C ILE A 184 27.00 18.89 -36.40
N ARG A 185 28.21 19.10 -35.85
CA ARG A 185 28.50 18.90 -34.43
C ARG A 185 27.60 19.77 -33.55
N LEU A 186 27.45 21.05 -33.88
CA LEU A 186 26.59 22.00 -33.17
C LEU A 186 25.09 21.65 -33.24
N ARG A 187 24.64 21.02 -34.34
CA ARG A 187 23.26 20.51 -34.47
C ARG A 187 23.03 19.26 -33.63
N LEU A 188 24.02 18.36 -33.61
CA LEU A 188 24.02 17.15 -32.80
C LEU A 188 24.01 17.49 -31.31
N GLU A 189 24.84 18.44 -30.88
CA GLU A 189 24.88 18.94 -29.51
C GLU A 189 23.53 19.54 -29.11
N ARG A 190 22.89 20.37 -29.95
CA ARG A 190 21.57 20.94 -29.66
C ARG A 190 20.47 19.91 -29.50
N GLU A 191 20.38 18.95 -30.41
CA GLU A 191 19.36 17.90 -30.37
C GLU A 191 19.60 16.89 -29.23
N LEU A 192 20.87 16.58 -28.90
CA LEU A 192 21.19 15.78 -27.71
C LEU A 192 20.90 16.53 -26.41
N ASN A 193 21.14 17.84 -26.38
CA ASN A 193 20.81 18.66 -25.21
C ASN A 193 19.29 18.73 -25.02
N ARG A 194 18.54 18.93 -26.11
CA ARG A 194 17.07 18.87 -26.11
C ARG A 194 16.54 17.51 -25.62
N ALA A 195 17.09 16.40 -26.14
CA ALA A 195 16.68 15.06 -25.70
C ALA A 195 17.03 14.75 -24.23
N ARG A 196 18.10 15.36 -23.69
CA ARG A 196 18.46 15.29 -22.26
C ARG A 196 17.50 16.11 -21.39
N LEU A 197 17.14 17.30 -21.84
CA LEU A 197 16.25 18.19 -21.10
C LEU A 197 14.82 17.62 -21.02
N SER A 198 14.32 16.98 -22.08
CA SER A 198 13.00 16.31 -22.07
C SER A 198 12.98 14.96 -21.33
N GLY A 199 14.11 14.48 -20.81
CA GLY A 199 14.26 13.15 -20.21
C GLY A 199 13.98 13.05 -18.70
N ASP A 200 13.92 14.18 -17.98
CA ASP A 200 13.93 14.21 -16.51
C ASP A 200 12.79 15.04 -15.88
N ALA A 201 11.81 15.48 -16.68
CA ALA A 201 10.64 16.20 -16.19
C ALA A 201 9.68 15.24 -15.45
N LEU A 202 9.98 14.96 -14.18
CA LEU A 202 9.00 14.43 -13.24
C LEU A 202 7.83 15.43 -13.14
N PRO A 203 6.56 15.00 -13.22
CA PRO A 203 5.43 15.89 -12.96
C PRO A 203 5.56 16.51 -11.57
N GLY A 204 5.82 17.83 -11.50
CA GLY A 204 6.05 18.56 -10.27
C GLY A 204 7.51 18.93 -9.96
N ALA A 205 8.45 18.72 -10.89
CA ALA A 205 9.79 19.28 -10.80
C ALA A 205 9.70 20.82 -10.78
N ARG A 206 9.89 21.41 -9.59
CA ARG A 206 9.94 22.87 -9.42
C ARG A 206 11.24 23.39 -10.03
N PHE A 207 11.17 24.51 -10.72
CA PHE A 207 12.37 25.17 -11.25
C PHE A 207 13.14 25.82 -10.09
N ASP A 208 14.36 25.33 -9.87
CA ASP A 208 15.31 25.88 -8.90
C ASP A 208 16.11 27.00 -9.57
N CYS A 209 15.82 28.24 -9.19
CA CYS A 209 16.45 29.42 -9.80
C CYS A 209 17.97 29.45 -9.56
N ASP A 210 18.45 28.96 -8.42
CA ASP A 210 19.87 29.01 -8.07
C ASP A 210 20.67 27.95 -8.83
N ALA A 211 20.06 26.79 -9.10
CA ALA A 211 20.71 25.71 -9.84
C ALA A 211 20.69 25.93 -11.36
N GLU A 212 19.60 26.47 -11.91
CA GLU A 212 19.34 26.45 -13.35
C GLU A 212 19.74 27.76 -14.07
N LEU A 213 19.53 28.93 -13.45
CA LEU A 213 19.83 30.23 -14.08
C LEU A 213 21.32 30.42 -14.42
N PRO A 214 22.30 30.00 -13.59
CA PRO A 214 23.71 30.13 -13.95
C PRO A 214 24.08 29.36 -15.23
N GLY A 215 23.48 28.19 -15.44
CA GLY A 215 23.67 27.38 -16.65
C GLY A 215 23.10 28.08 -17.88
N LEU A 216 21.87 28.60 -17.78
CA LEU A 216 21.23 29.36 -18.86
C LEU A 216 22.05 30.60 -19.26
N PHE A 217 22.49 31.41 -18.29
CA PHE A 217 23.30 32.59 -18.57
C PHE A 217 24.66 32.24 -19.18
N SER A 218 25.28 31.15 -18.74
CA SER A 218 26.51 30.63 -19.36
C SER A 218 26.29 30.29 -20.83
N THR A 219 25.17 29.61 -21.16
CA THR A 219 24.85 29.26 -22.55
C THR A 219 24.52 30.47 -23.42
N LEU A 220 23.72 31.42 -22.93
CA LEU A 220 23.41 32.66 -23.64
C LEU A 220 24.66 33.51 -23.87
N GLY A 221 25.56 33.58 -22.88
CA GLY A 221 26.85 34.24 -23.01
C GLY A 221 27.78 33.58 -24.02
N MET A 222 27.78 32.24 -24.11
CA MET A 222 28.53 31.52 -25.15
C MET A 222 28.01 31.79 -26.56
N ILE A 223 26.69 31.86 -26.75
CA ILE A 223 26.07 31.98 -28.08
C ILE A 223 26.14 33.43 -28.59
N HIS A 224 25.86 34.41 -27.72
CA HIS A 224 25.72 35.82 -28.13
C HIS A 224 26.94 36.70 -27.79
N GLY A 225 27.94 36.16 -27.08
CA GLY A 225 29.18 36.85 -26.74
C GLY A 225 29.01 38.00 -25.74
N ALA A 226 30.03 38.85 -25.62
CA ALA A 226 30.13 39.91 -24.61
C ALA A 226 29.22 41.14 -24.84
N HIS A 227 28.29 41.07 -25.80
CA HIS A 227 27.39 42.19 -26.13
C HIS A 227 26.09 42.20 -25.31
N LEU A 228 25.79 41.11 -24.57
CA LEU A 228 24.62 40.98 -23.73
C LEU A 228 24.99 41.16 -22.25
N GLN A 229 24.33 42.12 -21.59
CA GLN A 229 24.36 42.21 -20.13
C GLN A 229 23.20 41.40 -19.56
N LEU A 230 23.53 40.27 -18.94
CA LEU A 230 22.59 39.39 -18.27
C LEU A 230 22.61 39.72 -16.78
N ILE A 231 21.46 40.14 -16.24
CA ILE A 231 21.29 40.50 -14.83
C ILE A 231 20.26 39.54 -14.24
N ASN A 232 20.61 38.91 -13.13
CA ASN A 232 19.72 38.05 -12.36
C ASN A 232 19.35 38.75 -11.06
N ASP A 233 18.05 38.96 -10.81
CA ASP A 233 17.54 39.49 -9.55
C ASP A 233 16.45 38.54 -9.03
N VAL A 234 16.91 37.50 -8.33
CA VAL A 234 16.06 36.43 -7.78
C VAL A 234 16.50 36.17 -6.34
N GLU A 235 15.52 35.97 -5.46
CA GLU A 235 15.76 35.64 -4.05
C GLU A 235 16.38 34.24 -3.93
N ALA A 236 17.40 34.08 -3.09
CA ALA A 236 18.10 32.82 -2.91
C ALA A 236 17.15 31.71 -2.41
N GLY A 237 17.21 30.54 -3.03
CA GLY A 237 16.35 29.40 -2.75
C GLY A 237 14.93 29.53 -3.33
N MET A 238 14.70 30.42 -4.29
CA MET A 238 13.40 30.55 -4.94
C MET A 238 13.12 29.34 -5.84
N TYR A 239 11.98 28.69 -5.58
CA TYR A 239 11.42 27.64 -6.41
C TYR A 239 10.19 28.14 -7.15
N LEU A 240 10.19 28.08 -8.48
CA LEU A 240 9.01 28.40 -9.27
C LEU A 240 8.12 27.15 -9.44
N PRO A 241 6.79 27.29 -9.30
CA PRO A 241 5.86 26.16 -9.36
C PRO A 241 5.54 25.72 -10.80
N TRP A 242 6.34 26.15 -11.78
CA TRP A 242 6.16 25.83 -13.20
C TRP A 242 7.17 24.79 -13.65
N ASP A 243 6.85 24.12 -14.74
CA ASP A 243 7.71 23.10 -15.33
C ASP A 243 9.05 23.71 -15.75
N ARG A 244 10.13 22.95 -15.50
CA ARG A 244 11.49 23.37 -15.80
C ARG A 244 11.69 23.67 -17.29
N GLU A 245 11.08 22.90 -18.19
CA GLU A 245 11.22 23.05 -19.65
C GLU A 245 10.51 24.32 -20.12
N ASP A 246 9.29 24.58 -19.62
CA ASP A 246 8.51 25.79 -19.92
C ASP A 246 9.26 27.07 -19.50
N ILE A 247 9.87 27.07 -18.32
CA ILE A 247 10.64 28.24 -17.85
C ILE A 247 11.91 28.43 -18.67
N LEU A 248 12.66 27.36 -18.95
CA LEU A 248 13.89 27.49 -19.74
C LEU A 248 13.62 27.95 -21.17
N GLU A 249 12.51 27.52 -21.79
CA GLU A 249 12.07 27.99 -23.11
C GLU A 249 11.57 29.44 -23.08
N LEU A 250 10.90 29.86 -22.00
CA LEU A 250 10.48 31.26 -21.84
C LEU A 250 11.65 32.22 -21.62
N LEU A 251 12.72 31.76 -20.97
CA LEU A 251 13.88 32.59 -20.61
C LEU A 251 15.00 32.59 -21.67
N GLY A 252 15.01 31.63 -22.62
CA GLY A 252 16.12 31.41 -23.57
C GLY A 252 15.71 31.31 -25.03
#